data_AF-A0A958C7X4-F1
#
_entry.id   AF-A0A958C7X4-F1
#
_cell.length_a   1.000
_cell.length_b   1.000
_cell.length_c   1.000
_cell.angle_alpha   90.00
_cell.angle_beta   90.00
_cell.angle_gamma   90.00
#
_symmetry.space_group_name_H-M   'P 1'
#
loop_
_entity.id
_entity.type
_entity.pdbx_description
1 polymer ?
#
loop_
_entity_poly.entity_id
_entity_poly.type
_entity_poly.pdbx_seq_one_letter_code
_entity_poly.pdbx_strand_id
1 'polypeptide(L)'
;PYNTTLRELIYDYAGGTIDDRPIKSVIPGGLSMPHVAVDKLDTPMTFEDIVAAGSSLGSCGIIVICEGESIVEVARRTMGFYREESCGKCTPCREGGGWIEKILERIERGEGQSSDLDLIDRLTWPIERQSFCPFGAASVWGVRSMIKLYRDDFEAYIEQTNPTHKEPELPVRPIYRPDTGDVAPKVRV
;
A
#
# COMPACT_ATOMS: atom_id res chain seq x y z
N PRO A 1 3.19 1.14 -27.33
CA PRO A 1 4.34 1.72 -28.07
C PRO A 1 5.39 2.26 -27.10
N TYR A 2 6.67 2.24 -27.46
CA TYR A 2 7.74 2.79 -26.62
C TYR A 2 7.74 4.33 -26.67
N ASN A 3 8.07 5.00 -25.57
CA ASN A 3 8.10 6.46 -25.45
C ASN A 3 6.73 7.18 -25.60
N THR A 4 5.63 6.43 -25.55
CA THR A 4 4.28 7.00 -25.41
C THR A 4 4.09 7.49 -23.98
N THR A 5 3.37 8.59 -23.78
CA THR A 5 3.04 9.07 -22.43
C THR A 5 2.03 8.16 -21.73
N LEU A 6 1.97 8.22 -20.39
CA LEU A 6 0.93 7.49 -19.65
C LEU A 6 -0.47 7.92 -20.11
N ARG A 7 -0.68 9.20 -20.40
CA ARG A 7 -1.96 9.74 -20.90
C ARG A 7 -2.35 9.13 -22.23
N GLU A 8 -1.47 9.19 -23.24
CA GLU A 8 -1.73 8.61 -24.56
C GLU A 8 -1.99 7.10 -24.44
N LEU A 9 -1.21 6.38 -23.62
CA LEU A 9 -1.43 4.95 -23.42
C LEU A 9 -2.82 4.65 -22.85
N ILE A 10 -3.27 5.43 -21.88
CA ILE A 10 -4.57 5.22 -21.23
C ILE A 10 -5.73 5.63 -22.14
N TYR A 11 -5.68 6.82 -22.73
CA TYR A 11 -6.82 7.36 -23.48
C TYR A 11 -6.85 6.90 -24.94
N ASP A 12 -5.71 6.84 -25.62
CA ASP A 12 -5.68 6.52 -27.06
C ASP A 12 -5.60 5.02 -27.33
N TYR A 13 -4.88 4.28 -26.48
CA TYR A 13 -4.65 2.84 -26.68
C TYR A 13 -5.54 1.95 -25.82
N ALA A 14 -5.81 2.31 -24.57
CA ALA A 14 -6.67 1.52 -23.66
C ALA A 14 -8.15 1.93 -23.71
N GLY A 15 -8.50 3.01 -24.41
CA GLY A 15 -9.88 3.47 -24.60
C GLY A 15 -10.45 4.32 -23.47
N GLY A 16 -9.59 4.87 -22.61
CA GLY A 16 -9.98 5.73 -21.49
C GLY A 16 -10.30 4.96 -20.21
N THR A 17 -10.91 5.67 -19.26
CA THR A 17 -11.33 5.12 -17.97
C THR A 17 -12.76 4.62 -18.01
N ILE A 18 -13.12 3.75 -17.06
CA ILE A 18 -14.50 3.28 -16.90
C ILE A 18 -15.40 4.47 -16.59
N ASP A 19 -16.48 4.62 -17.36
CA ASP A 19 -17.46 5.71 -17.25
C ASP A 19 -16.85 7.13 -17.33
N ASP A 20 -15.74 7.28 -18.07
CA ASP A 20 -14.98 8.54 -18.18
C ASP A 20 -14.57 9.14 -16.83
N ARG A 21 -14.44 8.29 -15.79
CA ARG A 21 -14.09 8.74 -14.44
C ARG A 21 -12.70 9.37 -14.44
N PRO A 22 -12.49 10.50 -13.73
CA PRO A 22 -11.17 11.09 -13.60
C PRO A 22 -10.17 10.10 -12.98
N ILE A 23 -8.91 10.20 -13.37
CA ILE A 23 -7.83 9.36 -12.83
C ILE A 23 -7.36 9.96 -11.51
N LYS A 24 -7.27 9.13 -10.47
CA LYS A 24 -6.70 9.47 -9.16
C LYS A 24 -5.22 9.13 -9.08
N SER A 25 -4.85 7.96 -9.60
CA SER A 25 -3.49 7.43 -9.49
C SER A 25 -3.18 6.42 -10.61
N VAL A 26 -1.91 6.29 -10.97
CA VAL A 26 -1.45 5.28 -11.92
C VAL A 26 -0.24 4.54 -11.38
N ILE A 27 -0.23 3.22 -11.52
CA ILE A 27 0.95 2.39 -11.26
C ILE A 27 1.52 1.98 -12.62
N PRO A 28 2.70 2.49 -13.03
CA PRO A 28 3.20 2.30 -14.39
C PRO A 28 3.81 0.91 -14.65
N GLY A 29 4.17 0.17 -13.59
CA GLY A 29 5.05 -0.99 -13.71
C GLY A 29 4.67 -2.24 -12.92
N GLY A 30 3.36 -2.47 -12.77
CA GLY A 30 2.78 -3.52 -11.96
C GLY A 30 2.66 -3.09 -10.50
N LEU A 31 1.83 -3.82 -9.74
CA LEU A 31 1.46 -3.50 -8.35
C LEU A 31 2.67 -3.25 -7.41
N SER A 32 3.85 -3.75 -7.78
CA SER A 32 5.09 -3.60 -7.04
C SER A 32 5.73 -2.22 -7.15
N MET A 33 5.34 -1.42 -8.13
CA MET A 33 5.99 -0.14 -8.40
C MET A 33 5.29 1.00 -7.64
N PRO A 34 6.03 2.07 -7.28
CA PRO A 34 5.42 3.26 -6.72
C PRO A 34 4.34 3.85 -7.62
N HIS A 35 3.41 4.57 -7.03
CA HIS A 35 2.39 5.28 -7.77
C HIS A 35 2.97 6.53 -8.42
N VAL A 36 2.39 6.90 -9.56
CA VAL A 36 2.60 8.18 -10.22
C VAL A 36 1.36 9.04 -10.00
N ALA A 37 1.58 10.28 -9.56
CA ALA A 37 0.52 11.25 -9.34
C ALA A 37 -0.11 11.71 -10.67
N VAL A 38 -1.38 12.12 -10.60
CA VAL A 38 -2.19 12.48 -11.78
C VAL A 38 -1.63 13.66 -12.58
N ASP A 39 -0.90 14.57 -11.94
CA ASP A 39 -0.24 15.70 -12.58
C ASP A 39 0.94 15.28 -13.48
N LYS A 40 1.36 14.01 -13.39
CA LYS A 40 2.47 13.44 -14.18
C LYS A 40 2.02 12.46 -15.26
N LEU A 41 0.75 12.49 -15.68
CA LEU A 41 0.28 11.60 -16.76
C LEU A 41 0.94 11.86 -18.12
N ASP A 42 1.50 13.05 -18.32
CA ASP A 42 2.25 13.38 -19.54
C ASP A 42 3.71 12.89 -19.51
N THR A 43 4.09 12.10 -18.50
CA THR A 43 5.40 11.45 -18.41
C THR A 43 5.55 10.40 -19.53
N PRO A 44 6.60 10.47 -20.36
CA PRO A 44 6.91 9.41 -21.31
C PRO A 44 7.22 8.09 -20.60
N MET A 45 6.76 6.97 -21.15
CA MET A 45 7.05 5.64 -20.62
C MET A 45 8.44 5.12 -21.04
N THR A 46 9.47 5.86 -20.64
CA THR A 46 10.87 5.42 -20.67
C THR A 46 11.33 5.06 -19.25
N PHE A 47 12.43 4.31 -19.12
CA PHE A 47 12.94 3.95 -17.79
C PHE A 47 13.35 5.19 -17.00
N GLU A 48 14.03 6.12 -17.66
CA GLU A 48 14.58 7.34 -17.07
C GLU A 48 13.48 8.30 -16.64
N ASP A 49 12.47 8.53 -17.49
CA ASP A 49 11.41 9.50 -17.22
C ASP A 49 10.49 9.02 -16.08
N ILE A 50 10.17 7.73 -16.03
CA ILE A 50 9.34 7.17 -14.96
C ILE A 50 10.09 7.14 -13.62
N VAL A 51 11.41 6.90 -13.64
CA VAL A 51 12.25 7.05 -12.44
C VAL A 51 12.28 8.51 -11.98
N ALA A 52 12.42 9.46 -12.89
CA ALA A 52 12.35 10.89 -12.57
C ALA A 52 10.97 11.31 -12.02
N ALA A 53 9.90 10.64 -12.45
CA ALA A 53 8.56 10.82 -11.90
C ALA A 53 8.39 10.23 -10.48
N GLY A 54 9.35 9.44 -10.00
CA GLY A 54 9.36 8.84 -8.65
C GLY A 54 8.84 7.40 -8.60
N SER A 55 8.78 6.71 -9.74
CA SER A 55 8.33 5.31 -9.85
C SER A 55 9.35 4.46 -10.63
N SER A 56 8.93 3.32 -11.17
CA SER A 56 9.72 2.45 -12.03
C SER A 56 8.79 1.67 -12.98
N LEU A 57 9.30 1.35 -14.18
CA LEU A 57 8.52 0.67 -15.22
C LEU A 57 8.24 -0.81 -14.92
N GLY A 58 9.00 -1.48 -14.06
CA GLY A 58 8.77 -2.87 -13.69
C GLY A 58 8.45 -3.79 -14.88
N SER A 59 7.30 -4.48 -14.83
CA SER A 59 6.82 -5.35 -15.92
C SER A 59 6.03 -4.62 -17.01
N CYS A 60 5.94 -3.28 -16.95
CA CYS A 60 5.04 -2.45 -17.75
C CYS A 60 3.57 -2.88 -17.62
N GLY A 61 3.16 -3.36 -16.44
CA GLY A 61 1.76 -3.64 -16.11
C GLY A 61 1.08 -2.39 -15.58
N ILE A 62 0.38 -1.63 -16.42
CA ILE A 62 -0.24 -0.36 -16.02
C ILE A 62 -1.55 -0.63 -15.28
N ILE A 63 -1.66 -0.09 -14.06
CA ILE A 63 -2.89 -0.13 -13.26
C ILE A 63 -3.37 1.31 -13.08
N VAL A 64 -4.60 1.59 -13.50
CA VAL A 64 -5.23 2.92 -13.38
C VAL A 64 -6.25 2.87 -12.26
N ILE A 65 -6.13 3.79 -11.30
CA ILE A 65 -7.06 3.96 -10.19
C ILE A 65 -7.84 5.25 -10.45
N CYS A 66 -9.16 5.13 -10.53
CA CYS A 66 -10.05 6.26 -10.80
C CYS A 66 -10.45 6.97 -9.50
N GLU A 67 -10.94 8.20 -9.63
CA GLU A 67 -11.63 8.90 -8.55
C GLU A 67 -12.85 8.11 -8.06
N GLY A 68 -13.13 8.25 -6.77
CA GLY A 68 -14.16 7.47 -6.06
C GLY A 68 -13.67 6.13 -5.52
N GLU A 69 -12.52 5.63 -5.97
CA GLU A 69 -11.90 4.43 -5.38
C GLU A 69 -11.17 4.77 -4.08
N SER A 70 -11.29 3.91 -3.07
CA SER A 70 -10.61 4.08 -1.78
C SER A 70 -9.14 3.67 -1.87
N ILE A 71 -8.22 4.62 -1.69
CA ILE A 71 -6.79 4.32 -1.69
C ILE A 71 -6.38 3.47 -0.48
N VAL A 72 -7.09 3.59 0.64
CA VAL A 72 -6.91 2.76 1.84
C VAL A 72 -7.21 1.30 1.50
N GLU A 73 -8.29 1.07 0.76
CA GLU A 73 -8.70 -0.28 0.36
C GLU A 73 -7.76 -0.89 -0.69
N VAL A 74 -7.30 -0.07 -1.63
CA VAL A 74 -6.24 -0.47 -2.58
C VAL A 74 -4.96 -0.87 -1.83
N ALA A 75 -4.53 -0.07 -0.85
CA ALA A 75 -3.36 -0.37 -0.03
C ALA A 75 -3.51 -1.69 0.74
N ARG A 76 -4.65 -1.90 1.39
CA ARG A 76 -4.91 -3.14 2.13
C ARG A 76 -4.92 -4.36 1.21
N ARG A 77 -5.63 -4.30 0.08
CA ARG A 77 -5.65 -5.40 -0.90
C ARG A 77 -4.27 -5.70 -1.48
N THR A 78 -3.49 -4.65 -1.75
CA THR A 78 -2.11 -4.78 -2.22
C THR A 78 -1.26 -5.55 -1.23
N MET A 79 -1.33 -5.17 0.04
CA MET A 79 -0.57 -5.85 1.09
C MET A 79 -1.07 -7.29 1.34
N GLY A 80 -2.37 -7.54 1.24
CA GLY A 80 -2.92 -8.90 1.35
C GLY A 80 -2.43 -9.82 0.24
N PHE A 81 -2.36 -9.32 -1.01
CA PHE A 81 -1.74 -10.06 -2.11
C PHE A 81 -0.28 -10.41 -1.80
N TYR A 82 0.54 -9.43 -1.41
CA TYR A 82 1.95 -9.68 -1.10
C TYR A 82 2.16 -10.59 0.10
N ARG A 83 1.25 -10.56 1.07
CA ARG A 83 1.28 -11.48 2.20
C ARG A 83 0.98 -12.91 1.74
N GLU A 84 -0.03 -13.12 0.89
CA GLU A 84 -0.42 -14.43 0.33
C GLU A 84 0.66 -15.03 -0.54
N GLU A 85 1.25 -14.22 -1.40
CA GLU A 85 2.27 -14.68 -2.37
C GLU A 85 3.68 -14.69 -1.79
N SER A 86 3.85 -14.37 -0.50
CA SER A 86 5.14 -14.48 0.17
C SER A 86 5.50 -15.94 0.44
N CYS A 87 6.68 -16.36 -0.02
CA CYS A 87 7.21 -17.69 0.28
C CYS A 87 7.58 -17.88 1.77
N GLY A 88 7.56 -16.81 2.57
CA GLY A 88 7.79 -16.86 4.03
C GLY A 88 9.23 -17.12 4.46
N LYS A 89 10.20 -17.17 3.54
CA LYS A 89 11.60 -17.55 3.85
C LYS A 89 12.29 -16.59 4.81
N CYS A 90 12.23 -15.28 4.56
CA CYS A 90 12.91 -14.27 5.38
C CYS A 90 11.91 -13.61 6.35
N THR A 91 12.30 -13.51 7.62
CA THR A 91 11.49 -12.92 8.69
C THR A 91 10.96 -11.51 8.39
N PRO A 92 11.76 -10.54 7.88
CA PRO A 92 11.22 -9.20 7.61
C PRO A 92 10.06 -9.24 6.60
N CYS A 93 10.18 -9.98 5.50
CA CYS A 93 9.08 -10.12 4.54
C CYS A 93 7.89 -10.92 5.10
N ARG A 94 8.14 -12.04 5.79
CA ARG A 94 7.08 -12.93 6.31
C ARG A 94 6.23 -12.25 7.38
N GLU A 95 6.88 -11.65 8.38
CA GLU A 95 6.19 -11.05 9.52
C GLU A 95 5.80 -9.60 9.22
N GLY A 96 6.70 -8.83 8.63
CA GLY A 96 6.50 -7.40 8.39
C GLY A 96 5.36 -7.12 7.41
N GLY A 97 5.25 -7.89 6.32
CA GLY A 97 4.14 -7.75 5.37
C GLY A 97 2.78 -7.98 6.02
N GLY A 98 2.66 -9.05 6.84
CA GLY A 98 1.43 -9.34 7.58
C GLY A 98 1.12 -8.34 8.70
N TRP A 99 2.13 -7.68 9.27
CA TRP A 99 1.91 -6.60 10.24
C TRP A 99 1.33 -5.35 9.57
N ILE A 100 1.89 -4.96 8.42
CA ILE A 100 1.38 -3.82 7.64
C ILE A 100 -0.07 -4.08 7.20
N GLU A 101 -0.37 -5.27 6.68
CA GLU A 101 -1.73 -5.66 6.30
C GLU A 101 -2.71 -5.54 7.48
N LYS A 102 -2.33 -6.03 8.67
CA LYS A 102 -3.17 -5.93 9.87
C LYS A 102 -3.43 -4.50 10.32
N ILE A 103 -2.43 -3.61 10.17
CA ILE A 103 -2.62 -2.19 10.45
C ILE A 103 -3.64 -1.59 9.46
N LEU A 104 -3.51 -1.90 8.17
CA LEU A 104 -4.45 -1.44 7.14
C LEU A 104 -5.86 -2.00 7.34
N GLU A 105 -6.01 -3.28 7.70
CA GLU A 105 -7.29 -3.88 8.11
C GLU A 105 -7.91 -3.15 9.30
N ARG A 106 -7.08 -2.76 10.27
CA ARG A 106 -7.55 -2.03 11.44
C ARG A 106 -8.00 -0.61 11.09
N ILE A 107 -7.27 0.07 10.20
CA ILE A 107 -7.68 1.36 9.65
C ILE A 107 -9.04 1.22 8.96
N GLU A 108 -9.22 0.23 8.08
CA GLU A 108 -10.51 -0.03 7.41
C GLU A 108 -11.67 -0.33 8.38
N ARG A 109 -11.38 -0.95 9.53
CA ARG A 109 -12.39 -1.26 10.56
C ARG A 109 -12.77 -0.06 11.43
N GLY A 110 -12.21 1.12 11.19
CA GLY A 110 -12.46 2.32 12.01
C GLY A 110 -11.74 2.29 13.36
N GLU A 111 -10.64 1.53 13.45
CA GLU A 111 -9.78 1.45 14.63
C GLU A 111 -8.37 2.01 14.34
N GLY A 112 -8.23 2.74 13.23
CA GLY A 112 -6.98 3.35 12.80
C GLY A 112 -6.63 4.63 13.58
N GLN A 113 -5.34 4.95 13.59
CA GLN A 113 -4.80 6.20 14.11
C GLN A 113 -3.84 6.83 13.10
N SER A 114 -3.68 8.15 13.10
CA SER A 114 -2.73 8.81 12.17
C SER A 114 -1.28 8.36 12.39
N SER A 115 -0.94 7.96 13.63
CA SER A 115 0.35 7.36 14.00
C SER A 115 0.63 6.02 13.31
N ASP A 116 -0.42 5.35 12.80
CA ASP A 116 -0.29 4.10 12.05
C ASP A 116 0.38 4.30 10.71
N LEU A 117 0.17 5.45 10.07
CA LEU A 117 0.81 5.77 8.79
C LEU A 117 2.33 5.89 8.97
N ASP A 118 2.77 6.52 10.07
CA ASP A 118 4.19 6.61 10.43
C ASP A 118 4.76 5.25 10.85
N LEU A 119 3.94 4.39 11.47
CA LEU A 119 4.33 3.03 11.80
C LEU A 119 4.52 2.19 10.53
N ILE A 120 3.59 2.25 9.58
CA ILE A 120 3.69 1.54 8.30
C ILE A 120 4.96 1.97 7.58
N ASP A 121 5.24 3.27 7.44
CA ASP A 121 6.45 3.77 6.77
C ASP A 121 7.73 3.21 7.44
N ARG A 122 7.79 3.24 8.78
CA ARG A 122 8.90 2.65 9.55
C ARG A 122 9.04 1.13 9.33
N LEU A 123 7.94 0.40 9.19
CA LEU A 123 7.97 -1.04 8.93
C LEU A 123 8.42 -1.38 7.51
N THR A 124 8.23 -0.50 6.53
CA THR A 124 8.67 -0.74 5.15
C THR A 124 10.20 -0.84 5.02
N TRP A 125 10.94 -0.05 5.78
CA TRP A 125 12.41 0.02 5.73
C TRP A 125 13.14 -1.32 5.94
N PRO A 126 12.91 -2.06 7.04
CA PRO A 126 13.55 -3.36 7.23
C PRO A 126 13.08 -4.39 6.18
N ILE A 127 11.84 -4.30 5.71
CA ILE A 127 11.34 -5.20 4.66
C ILE A 127 12.10 -4.96 3.35
N GLU A 128 12.27 -3.71 2.94
CA GLU A 128 13.00 -3.34 1.73
C GLU A 128 14.48 -3.73 1.80
N ARG A 129 15.15 -3.48 2.93
CA ARG A 129 16.62 -3.62 3.03
C ARG A 129 17.13 -4.96 3.53
N GLN A 130 16.31 -5.73 4.25
CA GLN A 130 16.75 -6.95 4.93
C GLN A 130 16.06 -8.22 4.43
N SER A 131 15.15 -8.10 3.46
CA SER A 131 14.57 -9.27 2.80
C SER A 131 15.58 -9.94 1.87
N PHE A 132 15.47 -11.26 1.74
CA PHE A 132 16.43 -12.06 0.97
C PHE A 132 16.36 -11.82 -0.54
N CYS A 133 15.16 -11.60 -1.09
CA CYS A 133 14.94 -11.43 -2.53
C CYS A 133 14.20 -10.12 -2.83
N PRO A 134 14.18 -9.67 -4.11
CA PRO A 134 13.53 -8.43 -4.50
C PRO A 134 12.02 -8.35 -4.19
N PHE A 135 11.37 -9.49 -3.95
CA PHE A 135 9.96 -9.53 -3.55
C PHE A 135 9.69 -8.71 -2.29
N GLY A 136 10.62 -8.69 -1.32
CA GLY A 136 10.43 -7.90 -0.11
C GLY A 136 10.40 -6.40 -0.36
N ALA A 137 11.29 -5.89 -1.22
CA ALA A 137 11.24 -4.48 -1.60
C ALA A 137 9.99 -4.16 -2.43
N ALA A 138 9.69 -5.02 -3.41
CA ALA A 138 8.51 -4.91 -4.25
C ALA A 138 7.19 -4.93 -3.46
N SER A 139 7.12 -5.63 -2.32
CA SER A 139 5.89 -5.72 -1.53
C SER A 139 5.54 -4.45 -0.78
N VAL A 140 6.49 -3.54 -0.57
CA VAL A 140 6.28 -2.34 0.25
C VAL A 140 6.40 -1.02 -0.51
N TRP A 141 6.97 -1.01 -1.72
CA TRP A 141 7.09 0.21 -2.51
C TRP A 141 5.75 0.84 -2.89
N GLY A 142 4.78 0.03 -3.30
CA GLY A 142 3.43 0.48 -3.64
C GLY A 142 2.75 1.17 -2.45
N VAL A 143 2.63 0.48 -1.31
CA VAL A 143 1.97 1.04 -0.11
C VAL A 143 2.69 2.27 0.43
N ARG A 144 4.03 2.28 0.45
CA ARG A 144 4.81 3.45 0.88
C ARG A 144 4.52 4.65 -0.02
N SER A 145 4.43 4.43 -1.32
CA SER A 145 4.08 5.49 -2.27
C SER A 145 2.65 5.98 -2.09
N MET A 146 1.69 5.09 -1.83
CA MET A 146 0.30 5.46 -1.58
C MET A 146 0.20 6.36 -0.35
N ILE A 147 0.83 5.99 0.76
CA ILE A 147 0.84 6.80 1.99
C ILE A 147 1.51 8.15 1.73
N LYS A 148 2.61 8.19 0.97
CA LYS A 148 3.31 9.45 0.67
C LYS A 148 2.48 10.41 -0.18
N LEU A 149 1.81 9.90 -1.22
CA LEU A 149 1.07 10.73 -2.17
C LEU A 149 -0.34 11.09 -1.69
N TYR A 150 -0.95 10.20 -0.92
CA TYR A 150 -2.36 10.29 -0.53
C TYR A 150 -2.55 10.27 0.98
N ARG A 151 -1.56 10.75 1.76
CA ARG A 151 -1.66 10.81 3.23
C ARG A 151 -2.96 11.46 3.68
N ASP A 152 -3.35 12.56 3.05
CA ASP A 152 -4.56 13.30 3.38
C ASP A 152 -5.82 12.42 3.23
N ASP A 153 -5.86 11.52 2.24
CA ASP A 153 -6.97 10.57 2.07
C ASP A 153 -7.00 9.54 3.20
N PHE A 154 -5.84 9.05 3.64
CA PHE A 154 -5.76 8.13 4.79
C PHE A 154 -6.21 8.83 6.08
N GLU A 155 -5.75 10.06 6.31
CA GLU A 155 -6.12 10.85 7.49
C GLU A 155 -7.61 11.19 7.48
N ALA A 156 -8.16 11.60 6.33
CA ALA A 156 -9.60 11.84 6.17
C ALA A 156 -10.42 10.56 6.42
N TYR A 157 -9.97 9.41 5.92
CA TYR A 157 -10.62 8.13 6.18
C TYR A 157 -10.61 7.77 7.67
N ILE A 158 -9.46 7.97 8.34
CA ILE A 158 -9.33 7.72 9.79
C ILE A 158 -10.24 8.66 10.58
N GLU A 159 -10.29 9.94 10.25
CA GLU A 159 -11.16 10.91 10.93
C GLU A 159 -12.65 10.56 10.73
N GLN A 160 -13.02 10.13 9.54
CA GLN A 160 -14.40 9.72 9.23
C GLN A 160 -14.81 8.46 10.01
N THR A 161 -13.90 7.52 10.21
CA THR A 161 -14.21 6.18 10.76
C THR A 161 -13.88 6.04 12.25
N ASN A 162 -12.93 6.82 12.76
CA ASN A 162 -12.51 6.88 14.17
C ASN A 162 -12.37 8.34 14.68
N PRO A 163 -13.45 9.15 14.66
CA PRO A 163 -13.41 10.58 15.04
C PRO A 163 -13.09 10.82 16.52
N THR A 164 -13.21 9.79 17.35
CA THR A 164 -12.85 9.87 18.78
C THR A 164 -11.41 9.45 19.05
N HIS A 165 -10.67 9.06 18.00
CA HIS A 165 -9.32 8.48 18.07
C HIS A 165 -9.19 7.41 19.15
N LYS A 166 -10.20 6.55 19.26
CA LYS A 166 -10.22 5.47 20.24
C LYS A 166 -9.02 4.56 20.00
N GLU A 167 -8.24 4.32 21.04
CA GLU A 167 -7.09 3.42 20.99
C GLU A 167 -7.54 1.97 20.69
N PRO A 168 -6.78 1.26 19.85
CA PRO A 168 -7.10 -0.11 19.50
C PRO A 168 -6.87 -1.06 20.69
N GLU A 169 -7.78 -2.01 20.88
CA GLU A 169 -7.60 -3.05 21.90
C GLU A 169 -6.57 -4.07 21.42
N LEU A 170 -5.33 -3.94 21.90
CA LEU A 170 -4.29 -4.90 21.58
C LEU A 170 -4.51 -6.18 22.41
N PRO A 171 -4.49 -7.37 21.76
CA PRO A 171 -4.49 -8.61 22.51
C PRO A 171 -3.18 -8.67 23.30
N VAL A 172 -3.26 -8.69 24.63
CA VAL A 172 -2.07 -9.02 25.43
C VAL A 172 -1.78 -10.47 25.10
N ARG A 173 -0.65 -10.75 24.44
CA ARG A 173 -0.19 -12.15 24.41
C ARG A 173 -0.08 -12.56 25.88
N PRO A 174 -0.83 -13.57 26.36
CA PRO A 174 -0.48 -14.19 27.62
C PRO A 174 0.99 -14.55 27.44
N ILE A 175 1.85 -14.12 28.38
CA ILE A 175 3.25 -14.53 28.44
C ILE A 175 3.28 -15.99 28.00
N TYR A 176 3.85 -16.30 26.83
CA TYR A 176 3.68 -17.56 26.12
C TYR A 176 3.65 -18.74 27.10
N ARG A 177 2.43 -19.19 27.44
CA ARG A 177 2.13 -20.31 28.31
C ARG A 177 1.07 -21.15 27.62
N PRO A 178 1.49 -22.10 26.77
CA PRO A 178 0.58 -22.93 25.98
C PRO A 178 -0.32 -23.86 26.84
N ASP A 179 -0.23 -23.80 28.16
CA ASP A 179 -0.82 -24.72 29.13
C ASP A 179 -2.06 -24.19 29.87
N THR A 180 -2.47 -22.93 29.68
CA THR A 180 -3.52 -22.35 30.56
C THR A 180 -4.95 -22.39 30.04
N GLY A 181 -5.21 -22.65 28.75
CA GLY A 181 -6.60 -22.74 28.23
C GLY A 181 -7.45 -21.46 28.37
N ASP A 182 -6.90 -20.40 28.97
CA ASP A 182 -7.58 -19.15 29.25
C ASP A 182 -7.47 -18.19 28.05
N VAL A 183 -8.58 -17.53 27.74
CA VAL A 183 -8.64 -16.47 26.74
C VAL A 183 -7.77 -15.31 27.22
N ALA A 184 -6.83 -14.90 26.38
CA ALA A 184 -5.92 -13.81 26.68
C ALA A 184 -6.65 -12.52 27.09
N PRO A 185 -6.29 -11.87 28.21
CA PRO A 185 -6.88 -10.59 28.58
C PRO A 185 -6.52 -9.53 27.53
N LYS A 186 -7.46 -8.64 27.20
CA LYS A 186 -7.19 -7.46 26.34
C LYS A 186 -6.82 -6.28 27.23
N VAL A 187 -5.86 -5.46 26.80
CA VAL A 187 -5.45 -4.22 27.48
C VAL A 187 -5.51 -3.07 26.48
N ARG A 188 -6.00 -1.92 26.95
CA ARG A 188 -5.95 -0.66 26.21
C ARG A 188 -4.59 -0.01 26.45
N VAL A 189 -3.91 0.36 25.38
CA VAL A 189 -2.57 0.97 25.41
C VAL A 189 -2.69 2.43 25.07
#